data_AF-A0A2P5F2Y7-F1
#
_entry.id   AF-A0A2P5F2Y7-F1
#
_cell.length_a   1.000
_cell.length_b   1.000
_cell.length_c   1.000
_cell.angle_alpha   90.00
_cell.angle_beta   90.00
_cell.angle_gamma   90.00
#
_symmetry.space_group_name_H-M   'P 1'
#
loop_
_entity.id
_entity.type
_entity.pdbx_description
1 polymer ?
#
loop_
_entity_poly.entity_id
_entity_poly.type
_entity_poly.pdbx_seq_one_letter_code
_entity_poly.pdbx_strand_id
1 'polypeptide(L)' 'MSIKQIQSLSDSTRIIFLSSPPVNEEKVRKTTSGIFSELLRTNELCQQYSEGCIKVGQETGVKVIDLFTAFQRRT' A
#
# COMPACT_ATOMS: atom_id res chain seq x y z
N MET A 1 9.73 5.42 9.82
CA MET A 1 10.06 6.74 9.23
C MET A 1 8.75 7.37 8.79
N SER A 2 8.42 8.57 9.28
CA SER A 2 7.13 9.23 9.00
C SER A 2 7.22 10.12 7.76
N ILE A 3 6.11 10.33 7.07
CA ILE A 3 6.04 11.22 5.89
C ILE A 3 6.48 12.66 6.22
N LYS A 4 6.15 13.15 7.41
CA LYS A 4 6.58 14.49 7.88
C LYS A 4 8.09 14.62 7.93
N GLN A 5 8.81 13.56 8.34
CA GLN A 5 10.27 13.56 8.32
C GLN A 5 10.80 13.71 6.89
N ILE A 6 10.21 13.00 5.92
CA ILE A 6 10.63 13.09 4.51
C ILE A 6 10.37 14.50 3.95
N GLN A 7 9.18 15.05 4.21
CA GLN A 7 8.82 16.41 3.76
C GLN A 7 9.77 17.47 4.33
N SER A 8 10.23 17.31 5.58
CA SER A 8 11.18 18.24 6.19
C SER A 8 12.58 18.26 5.55
N LEU A 9 12.92 17.27 4.72
CA LEU A 9 14.23 17.17 4.08
C LEU A 9 14.35 18.03 2.81
N SER A 10 13.23 18.35 2.14
CA SER A 10 13.22 19.15 0.91
C SER A 10 11.79 19.52 0.50
N ASP A 11 11.56 20.81 0.27
CA ASP A 11 10.29 21.34 -0.24
C ASP A 11 10.07 21.03 -1.74
N SER A 12 11.13 20.66 -2.46
CA SER A 12 11.08 20.40 -3.92
C SER A 12 10.88 18.92 -4.26
N THR A 13 11.06 18.03 -3.28
CA THR A 13 10.96 16.59 -3.51
C THR A 13 9.51 16.19 -3.73
N ARG A 14 9.23 15.61 -4.89
CA ARG A 14 7.91 15.03 -5.16
C ARG A 14 7.79 13.68 -4.45
N ILE A 15 6.81 13.59 -3.54
CA ILE A 15 6.47 12.34 -2.85
C ILE A 15 5.18 11.78 -3.44
N ILE A 16 5.17 10.48 -3.70
CA ILE A 16 4.01 9.74 -4.17
C ILE A 16 3.90 8.47 -3.33
N PHE A 17 2.69 8.18 -2.85
CA PHE A 17 2.39 6.92 -2.20
C PHE A 17 1.83 5.91 -3.19
N LEU A 18 2.22 4.65 -3.00
CA LEU A 18 1.67 3.50 -3.68
C LEU A 18 0.87 2.70 -2.65
N SER A 19 -0.44 2.59 -2.84
CA SER A 19 -1.29 1.84 -1.92
C SER A 19 -1.04 0.32 -2.04
N SER A 20 -1.53 -0.47 -1.07
CA SER A 20 -1.33 -1.92 -1.13
C SER A 20 -2.09 -2.51 -2.33
N PRO A 21 -1.43 -3.23 -3.26
CA PRO A 21 -2.11 -3.88 -4.38
C PRO A 21 -2.93 -5.09 -3.89
N PRO A 22 -3.91 -5.56 -4.68
CA PRO A 22 -4.51 -6.86 -4.41
C PRO A 22 -3.47 -7.95 -4.71
N VAL A 23 -3.59 -9.08 -4.03
CA VAL A 23 -2.67 -10.22 -4.16
C VAL A 23 -3.40 -11.47 -4.61
N ASN A 24 -2.66 -12.35 -5.29
CA ASN A 24 -3.11 -13.72 -5.49
C ASN A 24 -2.91 -14.50 -4.18
N GLU A 25 -3.95 -14.53 -3.34
CA GLU A 25 -3.91 -15.17 -2.02
C GLU A 25 -3.54 -16.65 -2.08
N GLU A 26 -4.00 -17.37 -3.10
CA GLU A 26 -3.67 -18.79 -3.29
C GLU A 26 -2.17 -18.97 -3.51
N LYS A 27 -1.57 -18.15 -4.37
CA LYS A 27 -0.13 -18.17 -4.64
C LYS A 27 0.67 -17.75 -3.41
N VAL A 28 0.21 -16.74 -2.68
CA VAL A 28 0.85 -16.28 -1.44
C VAL A 28 0.85 -17.39 -0.40
N ARG A 29 -0.30 -18.04 -0.14
CA ARG A 29 -0.41 -19.17 0.79
C ARG A 29 0.53 -20.32 0.45
N LYS A 30 0.71 -20.63 -0.84
CA LYS A 30 1.62 -21.70 -1.31
C LYS A 30 3.11 -21.36 -1.17
N THR A 31 3.47 -20.07 -1.19
CA THR A 31 4.88 -19.62 -1.20
C THR A 31 5.39 -19.27 0.21
N THR A 32 4.49 -19.15 1.18
CA THR A 32 4.82 -18.75 2.56
C THR A 32 5.23 -19.99 3.36
N SER A 33 6.44 -20.50 3.13
CA SER A 33 7.07 -21.48 4.03
C SER A 33 7.30 -20.85 5.41
N GLY A 34 7.14 -21.63 6.50
CA GLY A 34 6.95 -21.22 7.91
C GLY A 34 7.94 -20.26 8.60
N ILE A 35 8.80 -19.56 7.86
CA ILE A 35 9.61 -18.43 8.33
C ILE A 35 8.79 -17.14 8.38
N PHE A 36 7.83 -16.98 7.47
CA PHE A 36 6.86 -15.89 7.52
C PHE A 36 5.64 -16.39 8.29
N SER A 37 5.67 -16.23 9.62
CA SER A 37 4.51 -16.34 10.52
C SER A 37 3.25 -15.92 9.78
N GLU A 38 2.32 -16.85 9.59
CA GLU A 38 1.00 -16.75 8.96
C GLU A 38 0.68 -15.32 8.52
N LEU A 39 1.34 -14.87 7.46
CA LEU A 39 1.20 -13.49 7.05
C LEU A 39 -0.14 -13.49 6.32
N LEU A 40 -1.20 -13.18 7.07
CA LEU A 40 -2.57 -12.99 6.62
C LEU A 40 -2.56 -11.85 5.58
N ARG A 41 -2.05 -12.13 4.37
CA ARG A 41 -2.11 -11.25 3.22
C ARG A 41 -3.36 -11.62 2.46
N THR A 42 -4.50 -11.29 3.05
CA THR A 42 -5.80 -11.35 2.40
C THR A 42 -6.03 -10.05 1.64
N ASN A 43 -6.85 -10.09 0.59
CA ASN A 43 -7.25 -8.90 -0.13
C ASN A 43 -8.09 -7.95 0.74
N GLU A 44 -8.79 -8.48 1.75
CA GLU A 44 -9.47 -7.68 2.76
C GLU A 44 -8.47 -6.80 3.54
N LEU A 45 -7.37 -7.39 4.03
CA LEU A 45 -6.32 -6.63 4.71
C LEU A 45 -5.62 -5.67 3.73
N CYS A 46 -5.32 -6.11 2.50
CA CYS A 46 -4.76 -5.22 1.47
C CYS A 46 -5.67 -4.01 1.22
N GLN A 47 -7.00 -4.21 1.18
CA GLN A 47 -7.95 -3.11 1.02
C GLN A 47 -7.87 -2.13 2.20
N GLN A 48 -7.90 -2.62 3.43
CA GLN A 48 -7.79 -1.78 4.63
C GLN A 48 -6.49 -0.96 4.64
N TYR A 49 -5.35 -1.57 4.27
CA TYR A 49 -4.08 -0.86 4.13
C TYR A 49 -4.11 0.15 2.98
N SER A 50 -4.77 -0.16 1.86
CA SER A 50 -4.94 0.77 0.74
C SER A 50 -5.72 2.01 1.17
N GLU A 51 -6.86 1.82 1.83
CA GLU A 51 -7.71 2.90 2.35
C GLU A 51 -6.97 3.77 3.37
N GLY A 52 -6.22 3.14 4.29
CA GLY A 52 -5.36 3.86 5.23
C GLY A 52 -4.28 4.70 4.53
N CYS A 53 -3.62 4.15 3.52
CA CYS A 53 -2.62 4.86 2.73
C CYS A 53 -3.22 6.08 1.99
N ILE A 54 -4.40 5.91 1.38
CA ILE A 54 -5.14 6.98 0.72
C ILE A 54 -5.50 8.08 1.72
N LYS A 55 -6.02 7.71 2.89
CA LYS A 55 -6.37 8.67 3.95
C LYS A 55 -5.17 9.49 4.40
N VAL A 56 -4.03 8.85 4.67
CA VAL A 56 -2.80 9.57 5.06
C VAL A 56 -2.34 10.49 3.94
N GLY A 57 -2.41 10.07 2.68
CA GLY A 57 -2.07 10.92 1.54
C GLY A 57 -2.97 12.16 1.44
N GLN A 58 -4.28 11.99 1.64
CA GLN A 58 -5.24 13.11 1.69
C GLN A 58 -4.92 14.07 2.84
N GLU A 59 -4.67 13.57 4.04
CA GLU A 59 -4.35 14.37 5.24
C GLU A 59 -3.01 15.12 5.10
N THR A 60 -2.08 14.63 4.29
CA THR A 60 -0.73 15.19 4.15
C THR A 60 -0.49 15.91 2.83
N GLY A 61 -1.49 15.99 1.95
CA GLY A 61 -1.37 16.57 0.61
C GLY A 61 -0.50 15.76 -0.35
N VAL A 62 -0.14 14.53 -0.01
CA VAL A 62 0.68 13.64 -0.83
C VAL A 62 -0.19 12.92 -1.85
N LYS A 63 0.26 12.87 -3.10
CA LYS A 63 -0.45 12.13 -4.15
C LYS A 63 -0.37 10.63 -3.88
N VAL A 64 -1.49 9.94 -4.07
CA VAL A 64 -1.58 8.48 -3.89
C VAL A 64 -2.00 7.84 -5.20
N ILE A 65 -1.30 6.76 -5.57
CA ILE A 65 -1.71 5.84 -6.61
C ILE A 65 -2.41 4.68 -5.93
N ASP A 66 -3.73 4.56 -6.17
CA ASP A 66 -4.55 3.47 -5.67
C ASP A 66 -4.32 2.20 -6.49
N LEU A 67 -3.30 1.43 -6.10
CA LEU A 67 -2.96 0.17 -6.74
C LEU A 67 -4.06 -0.89 -6.51
N PHE A 68 -4.73 -0.86 -5.35
CA PHE A 68 -5.79 -1.81 -5.04
C PHE A 68 -6.88 -1.80 -6.11
N THR A 69 -7.41 -0.61 -6.40
CA THR A 69 -8.42 -0.43 -7.43
C THR A 69 -7.83 -0.56 -8.84
N ALA A 70 -6.62 -0.03 -9.08
CA ALA A 70 -6.02 -0.04 -10.41
C ALA A 70 -5.83 -1.46 -10.96
N PHE A 71 -5.36 -2.42 -10.15
CA PHE A 71 -5.17 -3.80 -10.60
C PHE A 71 -6.47 -4.59 -10.78
N GLN A 72 -7.58 -4.12 -10.24
CA GLN A 72 -8.90 -4.75 -10.43
C GLN A 72 -9.61 -4.28 -11.69
N ARG A 73 -9.25 -3.09 -12.20
CA ARG A 73 -9.74 -2.57 -13.47
C ARG A 73 -8.98 -3.27 -14.59
N ARG A 74 -9.60 -4.30 -15.19
CA ARG A 74 -9.15 -4.89 -16.45
C ARG A 74 -9.48 -3.89 -17.56
N THR A 75 -8.47 -3.21 -18.11
CA THR A 75 -8.56 -2.57 -19.43
C THR A 75 -8.58 -3.61 -20.53
#